data_AF-A0A133V2Q0-F1
#
_entry.id   AF-A0A133V2Q0-F1
#
_cell.length_a   1.000
_cell.length_b   1.000
_cell.length_c   1.000
_cell.angle_alpha   90.00
_cell.angle_beta   90.00
_cell.angle_gamma   90.00
#
_symmetry.space_group_name_H-M   'P 1'
#
loop_
_entity.id
_entity.type
_entity.pdbx_description
1 polymer ?
#
loop_
_entity_poly.entity_id
_entity_poly.type
_entity_poly.pdbx_seq_one_letter_code
_entity_poly.pdbx_strand_id
1 'polypeptide(L)'
;MKLTRNAGENVLPLLDRAEGKVTVYSPFISPKYAKLLLEKSENGVDVSLFTANADTNYHQKSLRILRNGPELPKTLRNAGLLLVSLGTVSALIVYFLELLALPFSLLLLVGGSLGGGYLLKKHFERASEWSESHGDINIKIVQGLHAKLYSRDSGEEIIFGSANFTNNGMRRNLEVVGGCRNKSPLQEGELNGMYA
;
A
#
# COMPACT_ATOMS: atom_id res chain seq x y z
N MET A 1 -28.66 -4.04 9.59
CA MET A 1 -27.65 -4.82 8.85
C MET A 1 -28.18 -5.16 7.46
N LYS A 2 -27.31 -5.34 6.46
CA LYS A 2 -27.65 -5.63 5.06
C LYS A 2 -26.83 -6.82 4.56
N LEU A 3 -27.48 -7.75 3.88
CA LEU A 3 -26.83 -8.81 3.11
C LEU A 3 -26.50 -8.27 1.71
N THR A 4 -25.25 -8.43 1.24
CA THR A 4 -24.80 -7.89 -0.05
C THR A 4 -23.68 -8.73 -0.66
N ARG A 5 -23.51 -8.67 -1.99
CA ARG A 5 -22.31 -9.21 -2.68
C ARG A 5 -21.20 -8.18 -2.86
N ASN A 6 -21.48 -6.91 -2.52
CA ASN A 6 -20.56 -5.79 -2.70
C ASN A 6 -20.44 -5.00 -1.39
N ALA A 7 -19.81 -5.61 -0.37
CA ALA A 7 -19.57 -4.94 0.90
C ALA A 7 -18.75 -3.64 0.74
N GLY A 8 -17.94 -3.56 -0.31
CA GLY A 8 -17.11 -2.41 -0.65
C GLY A 8 -17.91 -1.13 -0.92
N GLU A 9 -19.17 -1.20 -1.36
CA GLU A 9 -20.05 -0.02 -1.51
C GLU A 9 -20.31 0.70 -0.19
N ASN A 10 -20.16 0.00 0.93
CA ASN A 10 -20.36 0.58 2.26
C ASN A 10 -19.00 0.94 2.86
N VAL A 11 -18.05 -0.01 2.83
CA VAL A 11 -16.76 0.11 3.51
C VAL A 11 -15.85 1.15 2.84
N LEU A 12 -15.73 1.15 1.50
CA LEU A 12 -14.74 2.00 0.84
C LEU A 12 -15.08 3.49 0.92
N PRO A 13 -16.35 3.92 0.76
CA PRO A 13 -16.71 5.32 0.98
C PRO A 13 -16.47 5.80 2.42
N LEU A 14 -16.60 4.91 3.43
CA LEU A 14 -16.27 5.27 4.81
C LEU A 14 -14.79 5.60 4.96
N LEU A 15 -13.91 4.77 4.40
CA LEU A 15 -12.46 5.00 4.43
C LEU A 15 -12.07 6.22 3.60
N ASP A 16 -12.78 6.46 2.50
CA ASP A 16 -12.54 7.60 1.63
C ASP A 16 -12.84 8.94 2.30
N ARG A 17 -13.92 9.02 3.08
CA ARG A 17 -14.31 10.22 3.83
C ARG A 17 -13.52 10.44 5.12
N ALA A 18 -12.61 9.55 5.50
CA ALA A 18 -11.83 9.72 6.72
C ALA A 18 -10.81 10.83 6.56
N GLU A 19 -10.81 11.80 7.47
CA GLU A 19 -9.94 12.98 7.42
C GLU A 19 -8.87 12.94 8.51
N GLY A 20 -9.21 12.45 9.72
CA GLY A 20 -8.30 12.41 10.85
C GLY A 20 -7.75 11.02 11.14
N LYS A 21 -8.61 10.00 11.14
CA LYS A 21 -8.20 8.64 11.55
C LYS A 21 -8.94 7.55 10.79
N VAL A 22 -8.22 6.49 10.44
CA VAL A 22 -8.79 5.23 9.96
C VAL A 22 -8.35 4.11 10.91
N THR A 23 -9.31 3.32 11.39
CA THR A 23 -8.99 2.07 12.10
C THR A 23 -9.66 0.89 11.43
N VAL A 24 -8.85 -0.11 11.06
CA VAL A 24 -9.27 -1.33 10.37
C VAL A 24 -8.91 -2.55 11.21
N TYR A 25 -9.90 -3.40 11.47
CA TYR A 25 -9.72 -4.76 11.95
C TYR A 25 -10.10 -5.68 10.81
N SER A 26 -9.18 -6.51 10.36
CA SER A 26 -9.49 -7.55 9.37
C SER A 26 -8.44 -8.66 9.45
N PRO A 27 -8.82 -9.94 9.57
CA PRO A 27 -7.88 -11.06 9.61
C PRO A 27 -7.00 -11.13 8.35
N PHE A 28 -7.58 -10.75 7.21
CA PHE A 28 -6.91 -10.77 5.90
C PHE A 28 -7.04 -9.44 5.19
N ILE A 29 -5.99 -9.05 4.47
CA ILE A 29 -5.95 -7.86 3.61
C ILE A 29 -5.36 -8.19 2.25
N SER A 30 -5.92 -7.62 1.16
CA SER A 30 -5.36 -7.76 -0.19
C SER A 30 -4.44 -6.59 -0.56
N PRO A 31 -3.51 -6.77 -1.52
CA PRO A 31 -2.56 -5.73 -1.91
C PRO A 31 -3.22 -4.43 -2.37
N LYS A 32 -4.42 -4.53 -2.96
CA LYS A 32 -5.21 -3.38 -3.39
C LYS A 32 -5.58 -2.48 -2.20
N TYR A 33 -6.02 -3.10 -1.10
CA TYR A 33 -6.48 -2.36 0.08
C TYR A 33 -5.34 -1.91 0.98
N ALA A 34 -4.21 -2.63 0.98
CA ALA A 34 -2.98 -2.13 1.58
C ALA A 34 -2.52 -0.80 0.95
N LYS A 35 -2.56 -0.70 -0.38
CA LYS A 35 -2.23 0.56 -1.08
C LYS A 35 -3.19 1.70 -0.73
N LEU A 36 -4.48 1.40 -0.57
CA LEU A 36 -5.47 2.40 -0.15
C LEU A 36 -5.16 2.93 1.26
N LEU A 37 -4.79 2.06 2.20
CA LEU A 37 -4.37 2.49 3.54
C LEU A 37 -3.09 3.32 3.51
N LEU A 38 -2.14 2.96 2.64
CA LEU A 38 -0.93 3.73 2.41
C LEU A 38 -1.24 5.14 1.90
N GLU A 39 -2.06 5.23 0.86
CA GLU A 39 -2.52 6.50 0.29
C GLU A 39 -3.23 7.38 1.35
N LYS A 40 -4.02 6.79 2.25
CA LYS A 40 -4.63 7.56 3.35
C LYS A 40 -3.58 8.10 4.32
N SER A 41 -2.60 7.29 4.67
CA SER A 41 -1.48 7.70 5.53
C SER A 41 -0.65 8.83 4.89
N GLU A 42 -0.36 8.71 3.59
CA GLU A 42 0.33 9.74 2.79
C GLU A 42 -0.45 11.06 2.74
N ASN A 43 -1.79 11.00 2.80
CA ASN A 43 -2.67 12.17 2.90
C ASN A 43 -2.82 12.73 4.34
N GLY A 44 -2.02 12.26 5.30
CA GLY A 44 -2.00 12.78 6.67
C GLY A 44 -3.02 12.15 7.62
N VAL A 45 -3.72 11.09 7.20
CA VAL A 45 -4.68 10.37 8.06
C VAL A 45 -3.94 9.39 8.97
N ASP A 46 -4.22 9.38 10.28
CA ASP A 46 -3.68 8.35 11.20
C ASP A 46 -4.31 6.98 10.87
N VAL A 47 -3.51 6.04 10.36
CA VAL A 47 -3.99 4.71 9.99
C VAL A 47 -3.54 3.65 10.99
N SER A 48 -4.51 2.98 11.60
CA SER A 48 -4.30 1.81 12.47
C SER A 48 -4.88 0.54 11.84
N LEU A 49 -4.04 -0.46 11.60
CA LEU A 49 -4.42 -1.77 11.07
C LEU A 49 -4.18 -2.87 12.11
N PHE A 50 -5.25 -3.57 12.49
CA PHE A 50 -5.21 -4.80 13.27
C PHE A 50 -5.49 -5.98 12.34
N THR A 51 -4.55 -6.92 12.23
CA THR A 51 -4.64 -8.05 11.30
C THR A 51 -4.10 -9.34 11.90
N ALA A 52 -4.46 -10.50 11.34
CA ALA A 52 -3.96 -11.79 11.80
C ALA A 52 -2.54 -12.08 11.27
N ASN A 53 -1.81 -12.96 11.95
CA ASN A 53 -0.59 -13.56 11.39
C ASN A 53 -1.00 -14.78 10.54
N ALA A 54 -1.29 -14.57 9.26
CA ALA A 54 -1.72 -15.65 8.36
C ALA A 54 -0.70 -15.92 7.25
N ASP A 55 -0.38 -17.20 7.03
CA ASP A 55 0.53 -17.63 5.96
C ASP A 55 -0.18 -17.74 4.60
N THR A 56 -0.65 -16.59 4.10
CA THR A 56 -1.25 -16.50 2.77
C THR A 56 -0.49 -15.47 1.93
N ASN A 57 -0.10 -15.88 0.71
CA ASN A 57 0.78 -15.09 -0.16
C ASN A 57 0.29 -13.65 -0.39
N TYR A 58 -1.00 -13.46 -0.63
CA TYR A 58 -1.56 -12.12 -0.86
C TYR A 58 -1.56 -11.26 0.41
N HIS A 59 -1.75 -11.87 1.58
CA HIS A 59 -1.76 -11.16 2.85
C HIS A 59 -0.34 -10.75 3.23
N GLN A 60 0.63 -11.66 3.13
CA GLN A 60 2.04 -11.36 3.37
C GLN A 60 2.56 -10.28 2.41
N LYS A 61 2.15 -10.33 1.13
CA LYS A 61 2.44 -9.26 0.17
C LYS A 61 1.86 -7.91 0.61
N SER A 62 0.66 -7.91 1.18
CA SER A 62 0.01 -6.69 1.70
C SER A 62 0.76 -6.13 2.91
N LEU A 63 1.20 -6.98 3.83
CA LEU A 63 2.02 -6.56 4.97
C LEU A 63 3.37 -6.00 4.53
N ARG A 64 3.99 -6.56 3.49
CA ARG A 64 5.21 -5.99 2.89
C ARG A 64 4.95 -4.60 2.30
N ILE A 65 3.81 -4.40 1.63
CA ILE A 65 3.44 -3.08 1.09
C ILE A 65 3.27 -2.06 2.21
N LEU A 66 2.63 -2.43 3.31
CA LEU A 66 2.39 -1.51 4.42
C LEU A 66 3.65 -1.20 5.24
N ARG A 67 4.59 -2.15 5.35
CA ARG A 67 5.84 -1.96 6.11
C ARG A 67 6.96 -1.32 5.30
N ASN A 68 7.09 -1.71 4.04
CA ASN A 68 8.25 -1.42 3.20
C ASN A 68 7.88 -0.68 1.91
N GLY A 69 6.59 -0.41 1.70
CA GLY A 69 6.13 0.32 0.53
C GLY A 69 5.80 -0.52 -0.68
N PRO A 70 5.29 0.13 -1.74
CA PRO A 70 5.07 -0.53 -3.01
C PRO A 70 6.41 -1.04 -3.53
N GLU A 71 6.44 -2.30 -3.98
CA GLU A 71 7.64 -2.88 -4.58
C GLU A 71 8.12 -2.00 -5.75
N LEU A 72 9.34 -1.49 -5.63
CA LEU A 72 9.98 -0.74 -6.70
C LEU A 72 10.12 -1.62 -7.95
N PRO A 73 10.06 -1.03 -9.16
CA PRO A 73 10.20 -1.79 -10.39
C PRO A 73 11.59 -2.43 -10.44
N LYS A 74 11.66 -3.75 -10.22
CA LYS A 74 12.91 -4.53 -10.30
C LYS A 74 13.58 -4.41 -11.68
N THR A 75 12.80 -4.06 -12.71
CA THR A 75 13.27 -3.79 -14.07
C THR A 75 14.27 -2.64 -14.14
N LEU A 76 14.06 -1.54 -13.40
CA LEU A 76 14.97 -0.40 -13.36
C LEU A 76 16.32 -0.78 -12.74
N ARG A 77 16.29 -1.50 -11.62
CA ARG A 77 17.50 -2.00 -10.96
C ARG A 77 18.26 -2.98 -11.85
N ASN A 78 17.56 -3.94 -12.44
CA ASN A 78 18.18 -4.97 -13.28
C ASN A 78 18.75 -4.37 -14.57
N ALA A 79 18.06 -3.40 -15.19
CA ALA A 79 18.57 -2.67 -16.35
C ALA A 79 19.82 -1.86 -16.00
N GLY A 80 19.83 -1.18 -14.85
CA GLY A 80 21.01 -0.49 -14.35
C GLY A 80 22.21 -1.42 -14.15
N LEU A 81 22.01 -2.55 -13.47
CA LEU A 81 23.05 -3.58 -13.27
C LEU A 81 23.56 -4.16 -14.59
N LEU A 82 22.67 -4.40 -15.55
CA LEU A 82 23.02 -4.94 -16.87
C LEU A 82 23.87 -3.96 -17.66
N LEU A 83 23.55 -2.66 -17.64
CA LEU A 83 24.37 -1.64 -18.32
C LEU A 83 25.77 -1.51 -17.71
N VAL A 84 25.88 -1.55 -16.37
CA VAL A 84 27.18 -1.55 -15.70
C VAL A 84 27.98 -2.79 -16.08
N SER A 85 27.36 -3.98 -16.06
CA SER A 85 28.06 -5.23 -16.39
C SER A 85 28.47 -5.29 -17.87
N LEU A 86 27.64 -4.79 -18.79
CA LEU A 86 27.99 -4.74 -20.21
C LEU A 86 29.19 -3.82 -20.44
N GLY A 87 29.22 -2.66 -19.80
CA GLY A 87 30.33 -1.70 -19.90
C GLY A 87 31.64 -2.24 -19.34
N THR A 88 31.61 -2.92 -18.19
CA THR A 88 32.82 -3.50 -17.57
C THR A 88 33.35 -4.70 -18.34
N VAL A 89 32.48 -5.62 -18.77
CA VAL A 89 32.89 -6.81 -19.54
C VAL A 89 33.46 -6.42 -20.89
N SER A 90 32.84 -5.48 -21.60
CA SER A 90 33.35 -5.01 -22.90
C SER A 90 34.72 -4.33 -22.79
N ALA A 91 34.95 -3.54 -21.73
CA ALA A 91 36.26 -2.94 -21.48
C ALA A 91 37.35 -3.99 -21.16
N LEU A 92 37.02 -5.02 -20.36
CA LEU A 92 37.95 -6.13 -20.08
C LEU A 92 38.32 -6.90 -21.36
N ILE A 93 37.35 -7.18 -22.23
CA ILE A 93 37.60 -7.87 -23.51
C ILE A 93 38.56 -7.06 -24.39
N VAL A 94 38.32 -5.75 -24.55
CA VAL A 94 39.19 -4.89 -25.37
C VAL A 94 40.60 -4.79 -24.79
N TYR A 95 40.72 -4.73 -23.46
CA TYR A 95 42.01 -4.76 -22.77
C TYR A 95 42.78 -6.05 -23.04
N PHE A 96 42.14 -7.21 -22.93
CA PHE A 96 42.77 -8.52 -23.15
C PHE A 96 43.14 -8.80 -24.62
N LEU A 97 42.44 -8.20 -25.58
CA LEU A 97 42.71 -8.38 -27.00
C LEU A 97 43.75 -7.41 -27.56
N GLU A 98 44.32 -6.53 -26.73
CA GLU A 98 45.28 -5.48 -27.12
C GLU A 98 44.82 -4.66 -28.34
N LEU A 99 43.50 -4.52 -28.51
CA LEU A 99 42.95 -3.85 -29.68
C LEU A 99 43.27 -2.35 -29.59
N LEU A 100 43.74 -1.75 -30.69
CA LEU A 100 43.93 -0.29 -30.87
C LEU A 100 42.64 0.56 -30.66
N ALA A 101 41.52 -0.08 -30.29
CA ALA A 101 40.23 0.52 -29.97
C ALA A 101 40.10 1.01 -28.50
N LEU A 102 41.22 1.40 -27.87
CA LEU A 102 41.24 2.03 -26.55
C LEU A 102 40.21 3.17 -26.36
N PRO A 103 39.98 4.10 -27.32
CA PRO A 103 38.97 5.15 -27.12
C PRO A 103 37.53 4.60 -27.12
N PHE A 104 37.25 3.52 -27.85
CA PHE A 104 35.90 2.95 -27.94
C PHE A 104 35.54 2.14 -26.68
N SER A 105 36.50 1.39 -26.13
CA SER A 105 36.33 0.67 -24.87
C SER A 105 36.13 1.61 -23.69
N LEU A 106 36.87 2.72 -23.65
CA LEU A 106 36.68 3.76 -22.65
C LEU A 106 35.28 4.38 -22.75
N LEU A 107 34.78 4.63 -23.97
CA LEU A 107 33.44 5.16 -24.19
C LEU A 107 32.34 4.20 -23.71
N LEU A 108 32.48 2.89 -23.95
CA LEU A 108 31.53 1.88 -23.47
C LEU A 108 31.58 1.71 -21.94
N LEU A 109 32.77 1.73 -21.34
CA LEU A 109 32.93 1.68 -19.89
C LEU A 109 32.27 2.90 -19.24
N VAL A 110 32.59 4.10 -19.72
CA VAL A 110 32.05 5.37 -19.19
C VAL A 110 30.56 5.45 -19.44
N GLY A 111 30.09 5.14 -20.65
CA GLY A 111 28.67 5.16 -21.00
C GLY A 111 27.84 4.14 -20.21
N GLY A 112 28.32 2.90 -20.10
CA GLY A 112 27.67 1.83 -19.32
C GLY A 112 27.64 2.13 -17.83
N SER A 113 28.75 2.67 -17.29
CA SER A 113 28.85 3.04 -15.87
C SER A 113 27.99 4.26 -15.53
N LEU A 114 28.00 5.31 -16.35
CA LEU A 114 27.18 6.51 -16.14
C LEU A 114 25.69 6.21 -16.34
N GLY A 115 25.33 5.54 -17.43
CA GLY A 115 23.94 5.18 -17.72
C GLY A 115 23.37 4.18 -16.70
N GLY A 116 24.12 3.12 -16.40
CA GLY A 116 23.73 2.15 -15.39
C GLY A 116 23.68 2.75 -13.97
N GLY A 117 24.67 3.58 -13.62
CA GLY A 117 24.73 4.31 -12.36
C GLY A 117 23.56 5.28 -12.18
N TYR A 118 23.16 6.01 -13.23
CA TYR A 118 21.98 6.87 -13.21
C TYR A 118 20.69 6.10 -12.94
N LEU A 119 20.48 4.95 -13.61
CA LEU A 119 19.30 4.12 -13.37
C LEU A 119 19.26 3.55 -11.95
N LEU A 120 20.41 3.14 -11.41
CA LEU A 120 20.53 2.71 -10.03
C LEU A 120 20.24 3.86 -9.05
N LYS A 121 20.83 5.04 -9.28
CA LYS A 121 20.57 6.24 -8.47
C LYS A 121 19.08 6.56 -8.43
N LYS A 122 18.41 6.60 -9.60
CA LYS A 122 16.96 6.86 -9.70
C LYS A 122 16.12 5.80 -8.98
N HIS A 123 16.54 4.54 -9.00
CA HIS A 123 15.88 3.48 -8.23
C HIS A 123 16.02 3.71 -6.71
N PHE A 124 17.22 4.09 -6.24
CA PHE A 124 17.46 4.38 -4.83
C PHE A 124 16.82 5.69 -4.36
N GLU A 125 16.83 6.75 -5.16
CA GLU A 125 16.13 8.01 -4.89
C GLU A 125 14.64 7.75 -4.68
N ARG A 126 14.01 6.97 -5.57
CA ARG A 126 12.60 6.59 -5.41
C ARG A 126 12.33 5.73 -4.17
N ALA A 127 13.32 4.96 -3.72
CA ALA A 127 13.24 4.21 -2.46
C ALA A 127 13.39 5.13 -1.24
N SER A 128 14.25 6.15 -1.33
CA SER A 128 14.50 7.15 -0.27
C SER A 128 13.34 8.12 -0.14
N GLU A 129 12.85 8.67 -1.25
CA GLU A 129 11.63 9.50 -1.32
C GLU A 129 10.44 8.74 -0.72
N TRP A 130 10.35 7.45 -1.00
CA TRP A 130 9.38 6.59 -0.32
C TRP A 130 9.68 6.56 1.19
N SER A 131 10.89 6.20 1.63
CA SER A 131 11.22 6.18 3.06
C SER A 131 10.97 7.50 3.83
N GLU A 132 11.08 8.66 3.18
CA GLU A 132 10.97 9.99 3.81
C GLU A 132 9.54 10.56 3.82
N SER A 133 8.67 10.15 2.89
CA SER A 133 7.33 10.73 2.70
C SER A 133 6.22 10.04 3.49
N HIS A 134 6.54 9.02 4.31
CA HIS A 134 5.52 8.12 4.84
C HIS A 134 4.95 8.56 6.17
N GLY A 135 3.62 8.72 6.20
CA GLY A 135 2.84 8.64 7.43
C GLY A 135 2.98 7.24 8.02
N ASP A 136 3.32 7.16 9.31
CA ASP A 136 3.54 5.91 10.02
C ASP A 136 2.22 5.14 10.18
N ILE A 137 2.06 4.01 9.48
CA ILE A 137 0.89 3.14 9.66
C ILE A 137 1.12 2.27 10.88
N ASN A 138 0.23 2.34 11.87
CA ASN A 138 0.29 1.48 13.05
C ASN A 138 -0.27 0.09 12.74
N ILE A 139 0.62 -0.87 12.47
CA ILE A 139 0.25 -2.26 12.15
C ILE A 139 0.41 -3.14 13.40
N LYS A 140 -0.70 -3.72 13.86
CA LYS A 140 -0.73 -4.67 14.98
C LYS A 140 -1.15 -6.05 14.50
N ILE A 141 -0.26 -7.02 14.71
CA ILE A 141 -0.53 -8.43 14.43
C ILE A 141 -1.17 -9.05 15.67
N VAL A 142 -2.40 -9.54 15.53
CA VAL A 142 -3.21 -10.05 16.64
C VAL A 142 -3.49 -11.55 16.43
N GLN A 143 -3.10 -12.36 17.42
CA GLN A 143 -3.37 -13.79 17.41
C GLN A 143 -4.88 -14.05 17.57
N GLY A 144 -5.44 -14.93 16.73
CA GLY A 144 -6.86 -15.28 16.79
C GLY A 144 -7.82 -14.17 16.33
N LEU A 145 -7.31 -13.11 15.68
CA LEU A 145 -8.18 -12.05 15.17
C LEU A 145 -9.16 -12.60 14.13
N HIS A 146 -10.45 -12.46 14.41
CA HIS A 146 -11.52 -12.77 13.47
C HIS A 146 -12.48 -11.59 13.21
N ALA A 147 -12.31 -10.49 13.95
CA ALA A 147 -13.13 -9.29 13.83
C ALA A 147 -12.90 -8.56 12.50
N LYS A 148 -13.98 -8.05 11.91
CA LYS A 148 -13.97 -7.32 10.64
C LYS A 148 -14.75 -6.02 10.83
N LEU A 149 -14.00 -4.95 11.04
CA LEU A 149 -14.49 -3.65 11.45
C LEU A 149 -13.67 -2.55 10.79
N TYR A 150 -14.34 -1.51 10.35
CA TYR A 150 -13.78 -0.37 9.64
C TYR A 150 -14.37 0.88 10.27
N SER A 151 -13.53 1.81 10.70
CA SER A 151 -14.00 3.02 11.36
C SER A 151 -13.20 4.23 10.87
N ARG A 152 -13.88 5.37 10.83
CA ARG A 152 -13.26 6.68 10.57
C ARG A 152 -13.38 7.58 11.79
N ASP A 153 -12.44 8.51 11.90
CA ASP A 153 -12.45 9.67 12.79
C ASP A 153 -12.82 9.31 14.22
N SER A 154 -12.06 8.35 14.78
CA SER A 154 -12.22 7.88 16.16
C SER A 154 -13.61 7.32 16.50
N GLY A 155 -14.32 6.76 15.51
CA GLY A 155 -15.57 6.05 15.71
C GLY A 155 -16.83 6.85 15.39
N GLU A 156 -16.71 8.03 14.77
CA GLU A 156 -17.87 8.77 14.24
C GLU A 156 -18.76 7.92 13.34
N GLU A 157 -18.14 7.09 12.51
CA GLU A 157 -18.82 6.09 11.69
C GLU A 157 -18.03 4.79 11.72
N ILE A 158 -18.76 3.70 11.95
CA ILE A 158 -18.21 2.34 12.06
C ILE A 158 -19.03 1.43 11.15
N ILE A 159 -18.35 0.66 10.31
CA ILE A 159 -18.92 -0.45 9.53
C ILE A 159 -18.30 -1.75 10.03
N PHE A 160 -19.11 -2.76 10.24
CA PHE A 160 -18.68 -4.05 10.76
C PHE A 160 -19.45 -5.18 10.07
N GLY A 161 -18.92 -6.39 10.10
CA GLY A 161 -19.61 -7.52 9.46
C GLY A 161 -18.75 -8.75 9.23
N SER A 162 -19.03 -9.45 8.14
CA SER A 162 -18.32 -10.68 7.75
C SER A 162 -17.25 -10.46 6.66
N ALA A 163 -17.23 -9.28 6.03
CA ALA A 163 -16.33 -8.97 4.91
C ALA A 163 -14.89 -8.75 5.36
N ASN A 164 -13.98 -9.64 4.95
CA ASN A 164 -12.54 -9.40 5.05
C ASN A 164 -12.12 -8.25 4.12
N PHE A 165 -11.03 -7.55 4.46
CA PHE A 165 -10.48 -6.47 3.63
C PHE A 165 -9.71 -6.97 2.40
N THR A 166 -10.35 -7.85 1.62
CA THR A 166 -9.81 -8.52 0.45
C THR A 166 -10.70 -8.29 -0.77
N ASN A 167 -10.18 -8.51 -1.97
CA ASN A 167 -10.94 -8.27 -3.21
C ASN A 167 -12.23 -9.11 -3.25
N ASN A 168 -12.18 -10.35 -2.76
CA ASN A 168 -13.35 -11.21 -2.71
C ASN A 168 -14.34 -10.76 -1.64
N GLY A 169 -13.87 -10.45 -0.42
CA GLY A 169 -14.72 -9.96 0.67
C GLY A 169 -15.42 -8.64 0.33
N MET A 170 -14.76 -7.76 -0.43
CA MET A 170 -15.34 -6.47 -0.77
C MET A 170 -16.27 -6.50 -1.99
N ARG A 171 -16.12 -7.44 -2.93
CA ARG A 171 -16.79 -7.36 -4.25
C ARG A 171 -17.49 -8.62 -4.76
N ARG A 172 -17.31 -9.78 -4.13
CA ARG A 172 -17.77 -11.07 -4.70
C ARG A 172 -18.53 -11.94 -3.70
N ASN A 173 -17.97 -12.07 -2.50
CA ASN A 173 -18.54 -12.89 -1.45
C ASN A 173 -19.92 -12.35 -1.04
N LEU A 174 -20.80 -13.26 -0.64
CA LEU A 174 -22.03 -12.88 0.02
C LEU A 174 -21.69 -12.54 1.48
N GLU A 175 -21.83 -11.27 1.85
CA GLU A 175 -21.39 -10.73 3.13
C GLU A 175 -22.54 -10.02 3.84
N VAL A 176 -22.50 -10.02 5.17
CA VAL A 176 -23.36 -9.18 6.01
C VAL A 176 -22.57 -7.97 6.44
N VAL A 177 -23.16 -6.78 6.26
CA VAL A 177 -22.59 -5.51 6.71
C VAL A 177 -23.58 -4.76 7.61
N GLY A 178 -23.11 -4.29 8.75
CA GLY A 178 -23.78 -3.38 9.67
C GLY A 178 -23.02 -2.07 9.74
N GLY A 179 -23.71 -1.01 10.12
CA GLY A 179 -23.09 0.29 10.31
C GLY A 179 -23.76 1.04 11.45
N CYS A 180 -22.94 1.80 12.18
CA CYS A 180 -23.37 2.72 13.22
C CYS A 180 -22.73 4.08 12.93
N ARG A 181 -23.48 5.15 13.17
CA ARG A 181 -22.96 6.53 13.16
C ARG A 181 -23.27 7.15 14.50
N ASN A 182 -22.29 7.84 15.06
CA ASN A 182 -22.56 8.74 16.17
C ASN A 182 -23.32 9.94 15.58
N LYS A 183 -24.63 10.03 15.85
CA LYS A 183 -25.38 11.26 15.55
C LYS A 183 -25.10 12.22 16.70
N SER A 184 -24.65 13.43 16.39
CA SER A 184 -24.56 14.48 17.40
C SER A 184 -25.93 14.65 18.08
N PRO A 185 -26.01 14.79 19.42
CA PRO A 185 -27.27 14.96 20.15
C PRO A 185 -28.15 16.12 19.65
N LEU A 186 -27.56 17.07 18.93
CA LEU A 186 -28.23 18.27 18.43
C LEU A 186 -29.24 18.02 17.29
N GLN A 187 -29.28 16.83 16.68
CA GLN A 187 -30.25 16.50 15.62
C GLN A 187 -31.52 15.81 16.12
N GLU A 188 -31.62 15.46 17.41
CA GLU A 188 -32.85 14.86 17.98
C GLU A 188 -33.85 15.91 18.50
N GLY A 189 -33.46 17.19 18.58
CA GLY A 189 -34.29 18.27 19.12
C GLY A 189 -35.33 18.89 18.17
N GLU A 190 -35.23 18.69 16.85
CA GLU A 190 -36.10 19.41 15.88
C GLU A 190 -37.32 18.61 15.38
N LEU A 191 -37.50 17.35 15.80
CA LEU A 191 -38.62 16.51 15.34
C LEU A 191 -39.73 16.25 16.36
N ASN A 192 -39.64 16.80 17.57
CA ASN A 192 -40.70 16.66 18.61
C ASN A 192 -41.64 17.88 18.71
N GLY A 193 -41.63 18.80 17.73
CA GLY A 193 -42.46 20.01 17.72
C GLY A 193 -43.67 20.00 16.79
N MET A 194 -44.07 18.84 16.22
CA MET A 194 -45.11 18.80 15.18
C MET A 194 -46.17 17.73 15.43
N TYR A 195 -46.60 17.55 16.69
CA TYR A 195 -47.92 17.02 17.06
C TYR A 195 -48.29 17.58 18.44
N ALA A 196 -48.89 18.76 18.44
CA ALA A 196 -49.71 19.29 19.54
C ALA A 196 -50.86 20.07 18.92
#